data_AF-A0A7I4EJA4-F1
#
_entry.id   AF-A0A7I4EJA4-F1
#
_cell.length_a   1.000
_cell.length_b   1.000
_cell.length_c   1.000
_cell.angle_alpha   90.00
_cell.angle_beta   90.00
_cell.angle_gamma   90.00
#
_symmetry.space_group_name_H-M   'P 1'
#
loop_
_entity.id
_entity.type
_entity.pdbx_description
1 polymer ?
#
loop_
_entity_poly.entity_id
_entity_poly.type
_entity_poly.pdbx_seq_one_letter_code
_entity_poly.pdbx_strand_id
1 'polypeptide(L)'
;MKSGMTNLLMGTDLTDQQLEYVKIAQASGNALIALINDVLDLSKIEAGRMELEAVPFNIRKEVDCVFHLFDETVQQKKLEMSMLVHNTVPTCVIGDPGRFRQILGNLIGNALKFTKEGSILVCVRVMDPNQGSSSDFTAINVDQNSPDTHSSQGLITETLSEVELEGLRLRGGSTAPRLSIQPGTEFNSREAVESWRKWNLKTSALNCKPPSHFTIIASVEDTGIGIPQHLEKRLFQPFSQANSSTSREHGGTGIGLSICEKLVKLMNGEITVTSNVGVGSVFEFFLPVKFHDALEGKPCCSKFPAGDKRLSGMHVVLVDNNLVRQEVTANYLQCLDIYVDLVEDMESTLELLRIKGTSLQAILVDLEGLSLASIADLTSTVRNMPSFKALPVLGLSLALPPLIEKELRDAGVSYMVKKPLRHSSLACVLLEAMNLTPTPATKRAVKVDDSKLLSDKRILVVDDNMVNRRVATSMLKKYGAIVSSVNGGAEAVDAVKNRKEDEKLDLIVMDIQMPEMDGWEATRRIRNWEVENCFICRTKNISWCRHHRLPIVAVTADVLKGTHTECINSGMDDYLTKPLDQKQLHSLLERFVGKDMFNSPEYEQF
;
A
#
# COMPACT_ATOMS: atom_id res chain seq x y z
N MET A 1 -2.92 -25.74 -1.01
CA MET A 1 -2.77 -26.98 -1.81
C MET A 1 -3.12 -26.76 -3.29
N LYS A 2 -4.36 -26.40 -3.70
CA LYS A 2 -4.76 -26.35 -5.13
C LYS A 2 -4.04 -25.31 -6.03
N SER A 3 -3.73 -24.10 -5.55
CA SER A 3 -3.02 -23.06 -6.34
C SER A 3 -1.56 -23.44 -6.69
N GLY A 4 -0.96 -24.31 -5.87
CA GLY A 4 0.40 -24.81 -6.11
C GLY A 4 0.49 -25.77 -7.30
N MET A 5 -0.53 -26.59 -7.53
CA MET A 5 -0.56 -27.54 -8.65
C MET A 5 -0.66 -26.87 -10.01
N THR A 6 -1.48 -25.81 -10.12
CA THR A 6 -1.60 -25.05 -11.37
C THR A 6 -0.29 -24.31 -11.70
N ASN A 7 0.40 -23.77 -10.68
CA ASN A 7 1.74 -23.20 -10.84
C ASN A 7 2.77 -24.24 -11.33
N LEU A 8 2.70 -25.47 -10.84
CA LEU A 8 3.55 -26.57 -11.31
C LEU A 8 3.26 -26.93 -12.76
N LEU A 9 1.98 -27.02 -13.13
CA LEU A 9 1.54 -27.30 -14.50
C LEU A 9 1.99 -26.20 -15.47
N MET A 10 1.85 -24.92 -15.11
CA MET A 10 2.32 -23.81 -15.95
C MET A 10 3.83 -23.79 -16.18
N GLY A 11 4.62 -24.48 -15.34
CA GLY A 11 6.05 -24.65 -15.52
C GLY A 11 6.46 -25.82 -16.42
N THR A 12 5.50 -26.48 -17.08
CA THR A 12 5.73 -27.57 -18.03
C THR A 12 5.46 -27.12 -19.47
N ASP A 13 5.87 -27.92 -20.45
CA ASP A 13 5.56 -27.66 -21.86
C ASP A 13 4.07 -27.86 -22.13
N LEU A 14 3.30 -26.78 -22.08
CA LEU A 14 1.87 -26.75 -22.35
C LEU A 14 1.59 -26.15 -23.74
N THR A 15 0.57 -26.66 -24.43
CA THR A 15 0.02 -25.97 -25.61
C THR A 15 -0.72 -24.69 -25.19
N ASP A 16 -0.94 -23.74 -26.10
CA ASP A 16 -1.65 -22.48 -25.80
C ASP A 16 -3.02 -22.72 -25.17
N GLN A 17 -3.76 -23.71 -25.68
CA GLN A 17 -5.07 -24.11 -25.16
C GLN A 17 -4.98 -24.74 -23.75
N GLN A 18 -3.95 -25.56 -23.50
CA GLN A 18 -3.73 -26.13 -22.16
C GLN A 18 -3.33 -25.04 -21.15
N LEU A 19 -2.49 -24.09 -21.57
CA LEU A 19 -2.09 -22.96 -20.75
C LEU A 19 -3.31 -22.10 -20.36
N GLU A 20 -4.22 -21.87 -21.30
CA GLU A 20 -5.48 -21.15 -21.05
C GLU A 20 -6.34 -21.89 -20.02
N TYR A 21 -6.53 -23.21 -20.16
CA TYR A 21 -7.28 -24.00 -19.17
C TYR A 21 -6.64 -23.98 -17.79
N VAL A 22 -5.31 -24.06 -17.70
CA VAL A 22 -4.60 -24.00 -16.42
C VAL A 22 -4.74 -22.60 -15.78
N LYS A 23 -4.68 -21.52 -16.58
CA LYS A 23 -4.92 -20.15 -16.11
C LYS A 23 -6.35 -19.98 -15.58
N ILE A 24 -7.36 -20.48 -16.29
CA ILE A 24 -8.76 -20.44 -15.83
C ILE A 24 -8.93 -21.24 -14.53
N ALA A 25 -8.35 -22.43 -14.45
CA ALA A 25 -8.41 -23.26 -13.25
C ALA A 25 -7.71 -22.59 -12.06
N GLN A 26 -6.57 -21.92 -12.29
CA GLN A 26 -5.86 -21.16 -11.27
C GLN A 26 -6.68 -19.96 -10.78
N ALA A 27 -7.21 -19.14 -11.69
CA ALA A 27 -8.05 -18.00 -11.34
C ALA A 27 -9.26 -18.46 -10.51
N SER A 28 -9.93 -19.53 -10.94
CA SER A 28 -11.05 -20.13 -10.21
C SER A 28 -10.66 -20.65 -8.83
N GLY A 29 -9.50 -21.31 -8.72
CA GLY A 29 -8.98 -21.81 -7.45
C GLY A 29 -8.61 -20.69 -6.47
N ASN A 30 -7.98 -19.63 -6.96
CA ASN A 30 -7.64 -18.45 -6.15
C ASN A 30 -8.91 -17.73 -5.66
N ALA A 31 -9.91 -17.55 -6.53
CA ALA A 31 -11.20 -16.99 -6.15
C ALA A 31 -11.90 -17.82 -5.05
N LEU A 32 -11.84 -19.15 -5.13
CA LEU A 32 -12.39 -20.03 -4.11
C LEU A 32 -11.63 -19.93 -2.78
N ILE A 33 -10.30 -19.82 -2.81
CA ILE A 33 -9.50 -19.65 -1.59
C ILE A 33 -9.83 -18.32 -0.90
N ALA A 34 -9.94 -17.24 -1.67
CA ALA A 34 -10.35 -15.94 -1.14
C ALA A 34 -11.73 -16.04 -0.46
N LEU A 35 -12.69 -16.68 -1.12
CA LEU A 35 -14.03 -16.97 -0.58
C LEU A 35 -14.01 -17.76 0.72
N ILE A 36 -13.20 -18.83 0.78
CA ILE A 36 -13.08 -19.64 2.00
C ILE A 36 -12.47 -18.81 3.13
N ASN A 37 -11.42 -18.04 2.84
CA ASN A 37 -10.79 -17.17 3.82
C ASN A 37 -11.77 -16.11 4.34
N ASP A 38 -12.58 -15.51 3.46
CA ASP A 38 -13.62 -14.54 3.84
C ASP A 38 -14.66 -15.18 4.80
N VAL A 39 -15.14 -16.39 4.50
CA VAL A 39 -16.10 -17.10 5.35
C VAL A 39 -15.47 -17.51 6.69
N LEU A 40 -14.21 -17.95 6.69
CA LEU A 40 -13.48 -18.29 7.90
C LEU A 40 -13.22 -17.06 8.77
N ASP A 41 -12.85 -15.93 8.17
CA ASP A 41 -12.69 -14.66 8.88
C ASP A 41 -14.02 -14.22 9.49
N LEU A 42 -15.12 -14.25 8.73
CA LEU A 42 -16.46 -13.93 9.25
C LEU A 42 -16.82 -14.83 10.44
N SER A 43 -16.60 -16.14 10.32
CA SER A 43 -16.87 -17.12 11.38
C SER A 43 -16.02 -16.88 12.62
N LYS A 44 -14.73 -16.53 12.46
CA LYS A 44 -13.83 -16.20 13.57
C LYS A 44 -14.26 -14.94 14.30
N ILE A 45 -14.71 -13.92 13.56
CA ILE A 45 -15.21 -12.67 14.15
C ILE A 45 -16.49 -12.93 14.94
N GLU A 46 -17.46 -13.64 14.37
CA GLU A 46 -18.74 -13.94 15.03
C GLU A 46 -18.58 -14.81 16.27
N ALA A 47 -17.62 -15.74 16.26
CA ALA A 47 -17.29 -16.55 17.42
C ALA A 47 -16.45 -15.81 18.48
N GLY A 48 -16.10 -14.54 18.26
CA GLY A 48 -15.22 -13.78 19.16
C GLY A 48 -13.79 -14.32 19.27
N ARG A 49 -13.34 -15.09 18.26
CA ARG A 49 -12.01 -15.74 18.24
C ARG A 49 -11.00 -15.01 17.36
N MET A 50 -11.40 -13.88 16.75
CA MET A 50 -10.46 -13.06 15.99
C MET A 50 -9.63 -12.21 16.93
N GLU A 51 -8.33 -12.46 16.96
CA GLU A 51 -7.37 -11.64 17.70
C GLU A 51 -6.74 -10.59 16.78
N LEU A 52 -6.62 -9.36 17.26
CA LEU A 52 -5.93 -8.28 16.57
C LEU A 52 -4.46 -8.22 17.00
N GLU A 53 -3.60 -7.92 16.03
CA GLU A 53 -2.21 -7.58 16.30
C GLU A 53 -2.07 -6.14 16.80
N ALA A 54 -1.01 -5.88 17.56
CA ALA A 54 -0.65 -4.54 18.02
C ALA A 54 0.84 -4.32 17.76
N VAL A 55 1.19 -4.10 16.49
CA VAL A 55 2.57 -3.97 16.03
C VAL A 55 2.80 -2.59 15.41
N PRO A 56 4.03 -2.03 15.49
CA PRO A 56 4.38 -0.84 14.74
C PRO A 56 4.31 -1.10 13.23
N PHE A 57 3.61 -0.24 12.48
CA PHE A 57 3.58 -0.30 11.02
C PHE A 57 3.49 1.09 10.38
N ASN A 58 3.88 1.17 9.11
CA ASN A 58 3.91 2.42 8.35
C ASN A 58 2.71 2.53 7.41
N ILE A 59 1.81 3.48 7.69
CA ILE A 59 0.56 3.66 6.95
C ILE A 59 0.81 3.89 5.46
N ARG A 60 1.77 4.74 5.09
CA ARG A 60 2.08 5.05 3.70
C ARG A 60 2.56 3.80 2.95
N LYS A 61 3.40 2.99 3.61
CA LYS A 61 3.84 1.71 3.06
C LYS A 61 2.67 0.76 2.87
N GLU A 62 1.78 0.65 3.85
CA GLU A 62 0.63 -0.26 3.75
C GLU A 62 -0.34 0.14 2.65
N VAL A 63 -0.63 1.44 2.50
CA VAL A 63 -1.47 1.94 1.40
C VAL A 63 -0.80 1.65 0.05
N ASP A 64 0.50 1.94 -0.10
CA ASP A 64 1.25 1.68 -1.34
C ASP A 64 1.29 0.18 -1.69
N CYS A 65 1.45 -0.70 -0.68
CA CYS A 65 1.39 -2.15 -0.85
C CYS A 65 0.02 -2.63 -1.35
N VAL A 66 -1.09 -2.06 -0.83
CA VAL A 66 -2.44 -2.39 -1.31
C VAL A 66 -2.63 -1.91 -2.75
N PHE A 67 -2.17 -0.71 -3.08
CA PHE A 67 -2.22 -0.18 -4.45
C PHE A 67 -1.52 -1.13 -5.44
N HIS A 68 -0.40 -1.73 -5.03
CA HIS A 68 0.35 -2.65 -5.89
C HIS A 68 -0.43 -3.89 -6.30
N LEU A 69 -1.40 -4.30 -5.48
CA LEU A 69 -2.25 -5.45 -5.79
C LEU A 69 -3.15 -5.22 -7.01
N PHE A 70 -3.37 -3.96 -7.40
CA PHE A 70 -4.33 -3.58 -8.41
C PHE A 70 -3.71 -2.93 -9.65
N ASP A 71 -2.38 -2.76 -9.71
CA ASP A 71 -1.69 -2.08 -10.81
C ASP A 71 -2.08 -2.62 -12.20
N GLU A 72 -2.05 -3.93 -12.37
CA GLU A 72 -2.40 -4.56 -13.65
C GLU A 72 -3.87 -4.34 -14.01
N THR A 73 -4.77 -4.44 -13.02
CA THR A 73 -6.22 -4.24 -13.23
C THR A 73 -6.51 -2.79 -13.61
N VAL A 74 -5.88 -1.83 -12.94
CA VAL A 74 -6.00 -0.40 -13.19
C VAL A 74 -5.52 -0.05 -14.59
N GLN A 75 -4.35 -0.57 -14.99
CA GLN A 75 -3.79 -0.35 -16.33
C GLN A 75 -4.66 -0.96 -17.43
N GLN A 76 -5.18 -2.18 -17.23
CA GLN A 76 -6.09 -2.83 -18.18
C GLN A 76 -7.39 -2.05 -18.36
N LYS A 77 -7.97 -1.55 -17.26
CA LYS A 77 -9.20 -0.75 -17.27
C LYS A 77 -8.98 0.72 -17.64
N LYS A 78 -7.73 1.19 -17.66
CA LYS A 78 -7.37 2.61 -17.88
C LYS A 78 -8.12 3.55 -16.92
N LEU A 79 -8.14 3.20 -15.64
CA LEU A 79 -8.74 4.03 -14.58
C LEU A 79 -7.67 4.89 -13.91
N GLU A 80 -7.99 6.14 -13.58
CA GLU A 80 -7.10 6.96 -12.78
C GLU A 80 -7.17 6.53 -11.31
N MET A 81 -6.10 5.91 -10.80
CA MET A 81 -6.02 5.51 -9.40
C MET A 81 -4.95 6.32 -8.67
N SER A 82 -5.36 7.03 -7.62
CA SER A 82 -4.53 7.98 -6.88
C SER A 82 -4.62 7.73 -5.38
N MET A 83 -3.50 7.88 -4.67
CA MET A 83 -3.49 7.95 -3.21
C MET A 83 -3.00 9.31 -2.73
N LEU A 84 -3.57 9.78 -1.64
CA LEU A 84 -3.17 10.99 -0.94
C LEU A 84 -3.14 10.73 0.56
N VAL A 85 -1.95 10.81 1.17
CA VAL A 85 -1.79 10.67 2.62
C VAL A 85 -1.34 12.00 3.19
N HIS A 86 -2.19 12.63 4.01
CA HIS A 86 -1.92 13.93 4.60
C HIS A 86 -0.59 13.93 5.39
N ASN A 87 0.20 15.00 5.29
CA ASN A 87 1.54 15.09 5.91
C ASN A 87 1.53 14.95 7.44
N THR A 88 0.42 15.30 8.07
CA THR A 88 0.20 15.15 9.53
C THR A 88 -0.05 13.71 9.98
N VAL A 89 -0.40 12.80 9.07
CA VAL A 89 -0.53 11.37 9.39
C VAL A 89 0.86 10.86 9.79
N PRO A 90 1.05 10.40 11.04
CA PRO A 90 2.34 9.90 11.49
C PRO A 90 2.86 8.76 10.63
N THR A 91 4.19 8.71 10.48
CA THR A 91 4.82 7.68 9.63
C THR A 91 4.59 6.29 10.20
N CYS A 92 4.69 6.12 11.52
CA CYS A 92 4.51 4.85 12.21
C CYS A 92 3.41 4.94 13.27
N VAL A 93 2.55 3.91 13.30
CA VAL A 93 1.47 3.76 14.28
C VAL A 93 1.46 2.33 14.80
N ILE A 94 0.83 2.11 15.96
CA ILE A 94 0.59 0.77 16.50
C ILE A 94 -0.82 0.31 16.12
N GLY A 95 -0.92 -0.87 15.52
CA GLY A 95 -2.19 -1.53 15.21
C GLY A 95 -1.97 -2.82 14.44
N ASP A 96 -2.98 -3.24 13.67
CA ASP A 96 -2.93 -4.45 12.85
C ASP A 96 -2.79 -4.10 11.35
N PRO A 97 -1.57 -4.18 10.78
CA PRO A 97 -1.36 -3.86 9.37
C PRO A 97 -2.07 -4.86 8.44
N GLY A 98 -2.24 -6.11 8.85
CA GLY A 98 -2.93 -7.14 8.07
C GLY A 98 -4.40 -6.80 7.85
N ARG A 99 -5.10 -6.46 8.93
CA ARG A 99 -6.52 -6.07 8.88
C ARG A 99 -6.73 -4.72 8.24
N PHE A 100 -5.81 -3.77 8.44
CA PHE A 100 -5.83 -2.51 7.71
C PHE A 100 -5.75 -2.70 6.19
N ARG A 101 -4.80 -3.53 5.71
CA ARG A 101 -4.71 -3.88 4.28
C ARG A 101 -5.95 -4.60 3.77
N GLN A 102 -6.56 -5.48 4.58
CA GLN A 102 -7.77 -6.21 4.21
C GLN A 102 -8.96 -5.28 4.00
N ILE A 103 -9.19 -4.32 4.91
CA ILE A 103 -10.24 -3.32 4.78
C ILE A 103 -10.03 -2.50 3.50
N LEU A 104 -8.84 -1.91 3.32
CA LEU A 104 -8.54 -1.11 2.12
C LEU A 104 -8.64 -1.92 0.83
N GLY A 105 -8.11 -3.14 0.81
CA GLY A 105 -8.14 -4.02 -0.36
C GLY A 105 -9.56 -4.37 -0.79
N ASN A 106 -10.46 -4.63 0.17
CA ASN A 106 -11.86 -4.90 -0.11
C ASN A 106 -12.59 -3.66 -0.67
N LEU A 107 -12.35 -2.48 -0.10
CA LEU A 107 -12.96 -1.24 -0.56
C LEU A 107 -12.47 -0.84 -1.96
N ILE A 108 -11.15 -0.87 -2.19
CA ILE A 108 -10.54 -0.60 -3.50
C ILE A 108 -10.98 -1.64 -4.54
N GLY A 109 -11.05 -2.92 -4.16
CA GLY A 109 -11.54 -3.97 -5.04
C GLY A 109 -12.98 -3.74 -5.48
N ASN A 110 -13.83 -3.24 -4.59
CA ASN A 110 -15.20 -2.84 -4.94
C ASN A 110 -15.23 -1.62 -5.85
N ALA A 111 -14.48 -0.56 -5.54
CA ALA A 111 -14.36 0.62 -6.40
C ALA A 111 -13.94 0.21 -7.83
N LEU A 112 -12.85 -0.54 -7.97
CA LEU A 112 -12.37 -1.03 -9.27
C LEU A 112 -13.40 -1.90 -10.00
N LYS A 113 -14.23 -2.64 -9.27
CA LYS A 113 -15.24 -3.50 -9.87
C LYS A 113 -16.41 -2.69 -10.46
N PHE A 114 -16.82 -1.62 -9.80
CA PHE A 114 -18.01 -0.83 -10.14
C PHE A 114 -17.73 0.47 -10.90
N THR A 115 -16.46 0.85 -11.02
CA THR A 115 -16.01 1.93 -11.90
C THR A 115 -15.53 1.35 -13.23
N LYS A 116 -16.19 1.75 -14.33
CA LYS A 116 -15.81 1.34 -15.70
C LYS A 116 -14.82 2.33 -16.31
N GLU A 117 -15.08 3.62 -16.12
CA GLU A 117 -14.27 4.75 -16.57
C GLU A 117 -14.23 5.79 -15.45
N GLY A 118 -13.22 6.66 -15.44
CA GLY A 118 -13.03 7.69 -14.43
C GLY A 118 -11.93 7.34 -13.44
N SER A 119 -12.17 7.59 -12.15
CA SER A 119 -11.11 7.61 -11.15
C SER A 119 -11.49 6.98 -9.81
N ILE A 120 -10.44 6.63 -9.07
CA ILE A 120 -10.48 6.11 -7.71
C ILE A 120 -9.44 6.88 -6.88
N LEU A 121 -9.89 7.54 -5.82
CA LEU A 121 -9.04 8.29 -4.91
C LEU A 121 -9.06 7.63 -3.52
N VAL A 122 -7.89 7.23 -3.04
CA VAL A 122 -7.71 6.79 -1.66
C VAL A 122 -7.07 7.91 -0.86
N CYS A 123 -7.78 8.44 0.12
CA CYS A 123 -7.30 9.53 0.95
C CYS A 123 -7.17 9.08 2.40
N VAL A 124 -6.02 9.37 3.03
CA VAL A 124 -5.78 9.08 4.45
C VAL A 124 -5.44 10.36 5.17
N ARG A 125 -6.19 10.66 6.22
CA ARG A 125 -6.06 11.85 7.04
C ARG A 125 -6.25 11.52 8.53
N VAL A 126 -6.07 12.50 9.40
CA VAL A 126 -6.23 12.34 10.84
C VAL A 126 -7.30 13.29 11.38
N MET A 127 -7.97 12.85 12.45
CA MET A 127 -8.86 13.67 13.26
C MET A 127 -8.11 14.13 14.51
N ASP A 128 -8.16 15.43 14.79
CA ASP A 128 -7.62 16.03 16.01
C ASP A 128 -8.68 16.07 17.11
N PRO A 129 -8.56 15.26 18.18
CA PRO A 129 -9.52 15.26 19.28
C PRO A 129 -9.46 16.55 20.12
N ASN A 130 -8.40 17.37 20.01
CA ASN A 130 -8.21 18.57 20.83
C ASN A 130 -8.77 19.84 20.17
N GLN A 131 -9.30 19.75 18.95
CA GLN A 131 -9.83 20.91 18.21
C GLN A 131 -11.34 21.14 18.35
N GLY A 132 -12.07 20.36 19.16
CA GLY A 132 -13.48 20.65 19.48
C GLY A 132 -13.72 20.91 20.96
N SER A 133 -13.42 22.15 21.37
CA SER A 133 -14.15 22.89 22.41
C SER A 133 -13.56 24.30 22.51
N SER A 134 -14.03 25.21 21.67
CA SER A 134 -14.00 26.64 21.97
C SER A 134 -15.29 27.25 21.43
N SER A 135 -16.19 27.52 22.36
CA SER A 135 -17.34 28.39 22.19
C SER A 135 -16.89 29.73 21.62
N ASP A 136 -17.22 29.99 20.35
CA ASP A 136 -17.30 31.33 19.78
C ASP A 136 -18.36 31.29 18.67
N PHE A 137 -19.62 31.31 19.07
CA PHE A 137 -20.69 31.90 18.26
C PHE A 137 -21.58 32.70 19.19
N THR A 138 -21.28 34.01 19.26
CA THR A 138 -22.19 35.02 19.77
C THR A 138 -23.51 34.92 19.02
N ALA A 139 -24.56 34.54 19.73
CA ALA A 139 -25.93 34.56 19.25
C ALA A 139 -26.29 35.98 18.81
N ILE A 140 -26.56 36.16 17.52
CA ILE A 140 -27.32 37.33 17.05
C ILE A 140 -28.78 37.01 17.40
N ASN A 141 -29.25 37.62 18.49
CA ASN A 141 -30.68 37.72 18.76
C ASN A 141 -31.33 38.57 17.67
N VAL A 142 -32.26 37.99 16.92
CA VAL A 142 -33.25 38.75 16.16
C VAL A 142 -34.62 38.45 16.75
N ASP A 143 -35.25 39.53 17.22
CA ASP A 143 -36.55 39.58 17.87
C ASP A 143 -37.69 38.98 17.05
N GLN A 144 -38.67 38.44 17.77
CA GLN A 144 -39.96 38.00 17.28
C GLN A 144 -40.86 39.20 16.94
N ASN A 145 -41.52 39.19 15.78
CA ASN A 145 -42.88 39.72 15.57
C ASN A 145 -43.44 39.38 14.18
N SER A 146 -44.23 38.29 14.12
CA SER A 146 -45.58 38.14 13.50
C SER A 146 -45.82 38.57 12.01
N PRO A 147 -47.00 38.29 11.40
CA PRO A 147 -47.12 37.32 10.29
C PRO A 147 -47.58 37.94 8.95
N ASP A 148 -47.40 37.25 7.81
CA ASP A 148 -48.38 37.08 6.71
C ASP A 148 -47.78 36.90 5.29
N THR A 149 -48.47 36.03 4.54
CA THR A 149 -48.71 36.00 3.07
C THR A 149 -47.66 35.54 2.05
N HIS A 150 -47.97 34.37 1.47
CA HIS A 150 -47.99 34.01 0.04
C HIS A 150 -46.83 34.36 -0.93
N SER A 151 -46.22 33.27 -1.42
CA SER A 151 -46.07 32.87 -2.84
C SER A 151 -44.68 32.93 -3.49
N SER A 152 -44.35 31.78 -4.11
CA SER A 152 -43.61 31.59 -5.37
C SER A 152 -42.09 31.36 -5.32
N GLN A 153 -41.74 30.11 -5.65
CA GLN A 153 -40.57 29.65 -6.42
C GLN A 153 -39.16 29.90 -5.84
N GLY A 154 -38.54 28.81 -5.36
CA GLY A 154 -37.11 28.73 -5.08
C GLY A 154 -36.59 27.32 -5.34
N LEU A 155 -35.50 27.24 -6.12
CA LEU A 155 -34.77 26.03 -6.48
C LEU A 155 -34.49 25.16 -5.24
N ILE A 156 -34.76 23.87 -5.38
CA ILE A 156 -34.35 22.85 -4.42
C ILE A 156 -32.85 22.60 -4.62
N THR A 157 -32.01 23.27 -3.85
CA THR A 157 -30.69 22.75 -3.47
C THR A 157 -30.94 21.75 -2.34
N GLU A 158 -30.92 20.46 -2.67
CA GLU A 158 -31.00 19.39 -1.67
C GLU A 158 -29.67 19.33 -0.89
N THR A 159 -29.67 20.06 0.22
CA THR A 159 -28.69 20.00 1.31
C THR A 159 -28.71 18.62 1.96
N LEU A 160 -27.52 18.09 2.25
CA LEU A 160 -27.29 16.84 3.00
C LEU A 160 -28.17 16.77 4.26
N SER A 161 -28.67 15.57 4.57
CA SER A 161 -29.63 15.35 5.65
C SER A 161 -28.98 15.48 7.03
N GLU A 162 -29.65 16.16 7.97
CA GLU A 162 -29.17 16.46 9.34
C GLU A 162 -28.69 15.22 10.14
N VAL A 163 -29.13 14.02 9.74
CA VAL A 163 -28.79 12.74 10.38
C VAL A 163 -27.34 12.31 10.05
N GLU A 164 -26.80 12.66 8.89
CA GLU A 164 -25.42 12.35 8.49
C GLU A 164 -24.38 13.22 9.21
N LEU A 165 -24.78 14.41 9.65
CA LEU A 165 -23.98 15.32 10.47
C LEU A 165 -23.94 14.92 11.95
N GLU A 166 -24.94 14.17 12.45
CA GLU A 166 -24.97 13.74 13.86
C GLU A 166 -23.94 12.65 14.19
N GLY A 167 -23.61 11.76 13.24
CA GLY A 167 -22.56 10.73 13.44
C GLY A 167 -21.15 11.33 13.61
N LEU A 168 -20.83 12.36 12.82
CA LEU A 168 -19.56 13.11 12.90
C LEU A 168 -19.44 13.97 14.18
N ARG A 169 -20.57 14.39 14.77
CA ARG A 169 -20.61 15.22 15.99
C ARG A 169 -20.34 14.45 17.29
N LEU A 170 -20.39 13.12 17.29
CA LEU A 170 -20.23 12.30 18.50
C LEU A 170 -18.79 12.21 19.03
N ARG A 171 -17.80 12.78 18.32
CA ARG A 171 -16.46 13.04 18.88
C ARG A 171 -16.03 14.44 18.46
N GLY A 172 -16.20 15.42 19.35
CA GLY A 172 -15.89 16.84 19.11
C GLY A 172 -14.42 17.11 18.75
N GLY A 173 -14.00 16.73 17.54
CA GLY A 173 -12.66 16.93 17.00
C GLY A 173 -12.74 17.50 15.58
N SER A 174 -11.73 18.25 15.17
CA SER A 174 -11.62 18.78 13.82
C SER A 174 -10.88 17.80 12.93
N THR A 175 -11.32 17.63 11.69
CA THR A 175 -10.69 16.75 10.69
C THR A 175 -10.06 17.57 9.59
N ALA A 176 -8.99 17.07 8.97
CA ALA A 176 -8.59 17.60 7.66
C ALA A 176 -9.78 17.47 6.69
N PRO A 177 -10.04 18.48 5.84
CA PRO A 177 -11.15 18.41 4.90
C PRO A 177 -10.99 17.20 3.99
N ARG A 178 -12.11 16.64 3.55
CA ARG A 178 -12.07 15.64 2.50
C ARG A 178 -11.80 16.32 1.16
N LEU A 179 -10.96 15.68 0.33
CA LEU A 179 -10.74 16.10 -1.05
C LEU A 179 -11.37 15.08 -2.00
N SER A 180 -11.81 15.56 -3.16
CA SER A 180 -12.39 14.76 -4.24
C SER A 180 -11.75 15.14 -5.57
N ILE A 181 -11.49 14.15 -6.42
CA ILE A 181 -11.00 14.41 -7.77
C ILE A 181 -12.14 14.67 -8.76
N GLN A 182 -13.40 14.45 -8.35
CA GLN A 182 -14.58 14.68 -9.18
C GLN A 182 -14.75 16.18 -9.47
N PRO A 183 -14.87 16.59 -10.73
CA PRO A 183 -15.10 17.99 -11.10
C PRO A 183 -16.39 18.56 -10.51
N GLY A 184 -16.39 19.87 -10.19
CA GLY A 184 -17.58 20.58 -9.70
C GLY A 184 -18.07 20.26 -8.28
N THR A 185 -17.31 19.50 -7.48
CA THR A 185 -17.65 19.25 -6.05
C THR A 185 -17.07 20.33 -5.15
N GLU A 186 -17.68 20.60 -3.99
CA GLU A 186 -17.10 21.52 -3.00
C GLU A 186 -15.72 21.04 -2.48
N PHE A 187 -15.48 19.73 -2.54
CA PHE A 187 -14.26 19.06 -2.09
C PHE A 187 -13.08 19.14 -3.10
N ASN A 188 -13.26 19.81 -4.24
CA ASN A 188 -12.17 20.07 -5.19
C ASN A 188 -11.84 21.57 -5.32
N SER A 189 -12.52 22.42 -4.54
CA SER A 189 -12.37 23.87 -4.57
C SER A 189 -10.98 24.31 -4.11
N ARG A 190 -10.58 25.53 -4.49
CA ARG A 190 -9.31 26.11 -4.02
C ARG A 190 -9.32 26.25 -2.50
N GLU A 191 -10.46 26.63 -1.94
CA GLU A 191 -10.68 26.74 -0.50
C GLU A 191 -10.50 25.40 0.20
N ALA A 192 -11.03 24.30 -0.37
CA ALA A 192 -10.86 22.96 0.19
C ALA A 192 -9.38 22.51 0.18
N VAL A 193 -8.67 22.72 -0.93
CA VAL A 193 -7.25 22.36 -1.06
C VAL A 193 -6.36 23.24 -0.17
N GLU A 194 -6.68 24.52 -0.03
CA GLU A 194 -5.97 25.39 0.92
C GLU A 194 -6.22 24.99 2.38
N SER A 195 -7.46 24.64 2.72
CA SER A 195 -7.83 24.14 4.03
C SER A 195 -7.10 22.84 4.34
N TRP A 196 -6.98 21.94 3.36
CA TRP A 196 -6.15 20.73 3.44
C TRP A 196 -4.70 21.08 3.76
N ARG A 197 -4.05 21.94 2.96
CA ARG A 197 -2.64 22.32 3.15
C ARG A 197 -2.35 22.97 4.49
N LYS A 198 -3.27 23.80 4.99
CA LYS A 198 -3.12 24.53 6.25
C LYS A 198 -3.41 23.65 7.47
N TRP A 199 -4.06 22.50 7.28
CA TRP A 199 -4.49 21.64 8.37
C TRP A 199 -3.29 21.05 9.13
N ASN A 200 -3.32 21.17 10.46
CA ASN A 200 -2.29 20.64 11.35
C ASN A 200 -2.91 20.13 12.66
N LEU A 201 -2.26 19.15 13.28
CA LEU A 201 -2.60 18.70 14.64
C LEU A 201 -2.18 19.78 15.65
N LYS A 202 -3.08 20.16 16.58
CA LYS A 202 -2.70 20.99 17.73
C LYS A 202 -1.79 20.17 18.64
N THR A 203 -0.53 20.59 18.74
CA THR A 203 0.43 20.01 19.69
C THR A 203 0.15 20.56 21.09
N SER A 204 0.33 19.74 22.13
CA SER A 204 0.28 20.24 23.49
C SER A 204 1.49 21.15 23.73
N ALA A 205 1.27 22.33 24.29
CA ALA A 205 2.24 23.42 24.39
C ALA A 205 3.54 23.10 25.16
N LEU A 206 3.69 21.90 25.73
CA LEU A 206 4.89 21.47 26.44
C LEU A 206 5.80 20.50 25.67
N ASN A 207 5.34 19.84 24.60
CA ASN A 207 6.18 18.92 23.81
C ASN A 207 5.65 18.83 22.38
N CYS A 208 6.47 19.15 21.38
CA CYS A 208 6.16 19.07 19.94
C CYS A 208 5.92 17.64 19.39
N LYS A 209 5.30 16.75 20.19
CA LYS A 209 4.92 15.40 19.80
C LYS A 209 3.41 15.37 19.47
N PRO A 210 2.99 14.61 18.45
CA PRO A 210 1.57 14.39 18.18
C PRO A 210 0.89 13.73 19.40
N PRO A 211 -0.44 13.88 19.56
CA PRO A 211 -1.17 13.22 20.63
C PRO A 211 -0.93 11.71 20.61
N SER A 212 -0.79 11.10 21.79
CA SER A 212 -0.46 9.67 21.94
C SER A 212 -1.50 8.75 21.30
N HIS A 213 -2.73 9.22 21.20
CA HIS A 213 -3.85 8.57 20.52
C HIS A 213 -4.50 9.57 19.58
N PHE A 214 -4.84 9.11 18.38
CA PHE A 214 -5.58 9.88 17.39
C PHE A 214 -6.37 8.92 16.51
N THR A 215 -7.31 9.45 15.73
CA THR A 215 -8.09 8.65 14.79
C THR A 215 -7.58 8.90 13.39
N ILE A 216 -7.23 7.82 12.68
CA ILE A 216 -7.01 7.85 11.23
C ILE A 216 -8.37 7.76 10.55
N ILE A 217 -8.57 8.57 9.53
CA ILE A 217 -9.69 8.48 8.61
C ILE A 217 -9.13 8.08 7.26
N ALA A 218 -9.56 6.93 6.74
CA ALA A 218 -9.21 6.48 5.41
C ALA A 218 -10.49 6.41 4.57
N SER A 219 -10.46 7.06 3.41
CA SER A 219 -11.57 7.10 2.47
C SER A 219 -11.16 6.49 1.14
N VAL A 220 -12.06 5.72 0.54
CA VAL A 220 -11.96 5.21 -0.83
C VAL A 220 -13.14 5.80 -1.60
N GLU A 221 -12.81 6.74 -2.48
CA GLU A 221 -13.76 7.40 -3.38
C GLU A 221 -13.64 6.81 -4.78
N ASP A 222 -14.78 6.56 -5.42
CA ASP A 222 -14.86 6.11 -6.80
C ASP A 222 -15.89 6.93 -7.60
N THR A 223 -15.67 7.05 -8.91
CA THR A 223 -16.59 7.72 -9.84
C THR A 223 -17.48 6.73 -10.60
N GLY A 224 -17.79 5.59 -9.98
CA GLY A 224 -18.54 4.49 -10.59
C GLY A 224 -20.05 4.74 -10.65
N ILE A 225 -20.81 3.64 -10.77
CA ILE A 225 -22.27 3.67 -10.93
C ILE A 225 -23.02 4.23 -9.71
N GLY A 226 -22.36 4.35 -8.56
CA GLY A 226 -22.99 4.70 -7.29
C GLY A 226 -23.96 3.64 -6.77
N ILE A 227 -24.48 3.88 -5.57
CA ILE A 227 -25.33 2.96 -4.83
C ILE A 227 -26.67 3.65 -4.57
N PRO A 228 -27.80 3.03 -4.96
CA PRO A 228 -29.13 3.51 -4.58
C PRO A 228 -29.35 3.54 -3.07
N GLN A 229 -29.91 4.63 -2.55
CA GLN A 229 -30.14 4.85 -1.11
C GLN A 229 -30.89 3.70 -0.40
N HIS A 230 -31.84 3.06 -1.08
CA HIS A 230 -32.58 1.92 -0.51
C HIS A 230 -31.72 0.68 -0.25
N LEU A 231 -30.54 0.57 -0.88
CA LEU A 231 -29.60 -0.54 -0.69
C LEU A 231 -28.60 -0.28 0.43
N GLU A 232 -28.38 0.98 0.83
CA GLU A 232 -27.36 1.37 1.82
C GLU A 232 -27.51 0.62 3.14
N LYS A 233 -28.75 0.50 3.65
CA LYS A 233 -29.08 -0.22 4.89
C LYS A 233 -28.72 -1.71 4.86
N ARG A 234 -28.52 -2.28 3.67
CA ARG A 234 -28.22 -3.70 3.47
C ARG A 234 -26.79 -3.94 2.96
N LEU A 235 -26.00 -2.91 2.70
CA LEU A 235 -24.65 -3.06 2.13
C LEU A 235 -23.71 -3.89 3.01
N PHE A 236 -23.78 -3.68 4.32
CA PHE A 236 -22.93 -4.36 5.30
C PHE A 236 -23.50 -5.69 5.79
N GLN A 237 -24.69 -6.09 5.30
CA GLN A 237 -25.24 -7.41 5.63
C GLN A 237 -24.48 -8.50 4.85
N PRO A 238 -24.09 -9.61 5.51
CA PRO A 238 -23.45 -10.72 4.83
C PRO A 238 -24.31 -11.25 3.67
N PHE A 239 -23.66 -11.58 2.55
CA PHE A 239 -24.29 -12.13 1.34
C PHE A 239 -25.28 -11.18 0.63
N SER A 240 -25.26 -9.90 0.97
CA SER A 240 -26.09 -8.89 0.30
C SER A 240 -25.49 -8.51 -1.05
N GLN A 241 -26.31 -8.50 -2.10
CA GLN A 241 -25.95 -8.09 -3.46
C GLN A 241 -27.03 -7.16 -4.02
N ALA A 242 -26.60 -6.11 -4.75
CA ALA A 242 -27.52 -5.12 -5.34
C ALA A 242 -28.42 -5.72 -6.43
N ASN A 243 -27.94 -6.72 -7.17
CA ASN A 243 -28.70 -7.44 -8.19
C ASN A 243 -28.58 -8.95 -7.94
N SER A 244 -29.72 -9.65 -7.91
CA SER A 244 -29.80 -11.12 -7.86
C SER A 244 -29.45 -11.80 -9.19
N SER A 245 -29.12 -11.01 -10.23
CA SER A 245 -28.67 -11.56 -11.50
C SER A 245 -27.22 -12.03 -11.38
N THR A 246 -27.03 -13.32 -11.61
CA THR A 246 -25.74 -13.97 -11.86
C THR A 246 -25.11 -13.51 -13.19
N SER A 247 -25.24 -12.23 -13.56
CA SER A 247 -24.57 -11.70 -14.73
C SER A 247 -23.07 -11.74 -14.46
N ARG A 248 -22.36 -12.46 -15.34
CA ARG A 248 -20.93 -12.80 -15.21
C ARG A 248 -20.00 -11.58 -15.17
N GLU A 249 -20.53 -10.36 -15.30
CA GLU A 249 -19.75 -9.12 -15.30
C GLU A 249 -19.45 -8.59 -13.89
N HIS A 250 -20.31 -8.82 -12.88
CA HIS A 250 -20.18 -8.17 -11.57
C HIS A 250 -20.51 -9.08 -10.35
N GLY A 251 -20.36 -10.40 -10.47
CA GLY A 251 -20.54 -11.32 -9.34
C GLY A 251 -19.45 -11.16 -8.27
N GLY A 252 -19.82 -10.84 -7.02
CA GLY A 252 -18.92 -10.84 -5.85
C GLY A 252 -19.56 -11.61 -4.71
N THR A 253 -18.80 -12.00 -3.71
CA THR A 253 -19.26 -12.88 -2.62
C THR A 253 -20.38 -12.26 -1.78
N GLY A 254 -20.47 -10.92 -1.78
CA GLY A 254 -21.36 -10.16 -0.89
C GLY A 254 -20.88 -10.15 0.57
N ILE A 255 -19.66 -10.64 0.83
CA ILE A 255 -19.11 -10.79 2.19
C ILE A 255 -18.13 -9.66 2.52
N GLY A 256 -17.39 -9.14 1.53
CA GLY A 256 -16.28 -8.20 1.74
C GLY A 256 -16.63 -6.96 2.57
N LEU A 257 -17.77 -6.29 2.30
CA LEU A 257 -18.20 -5.13 3.08
C LEU A 257 -18.60 -5.49 4.51
N SER A 258 -19.27 -6.62 4.72
CA SER A 258 -19.61 -7.11 6.07
C SER A 258 -18.36 -7.43 6.90
N ILE A 259 -17.31 -7.95 6.26
CA ILE A 259 -15.99 -8.14 6.90
C ILE A 259 -15.38 -6.79 7.26
N CYS A 260 -15.41 -5.81 6.34
CA CYS A 260 -14.90 -4.47 6.63
C CYS A 260 -15.58 -3.86 7.86
N GLU A 261 -16.91 -3.88 7.93
CA GLU A 261 -17.65 -3.34 9.07
C GLU A 261 -17.27 -4.03 10.39
N LYS A 262 -17.19 -5.36 10.38
CA LYS A 262 -16.83 -6.14 11.56
C LYS A 262 -15.38 -5.93 12.00
N LEU A 263 -14.43 -5.88 11.06
CA LEU A 263 -13.02 -5.60 11.35
C LEU A 263 -12.85 -4.19 11.91
N VAL A 264 -13.47 -3.20 11.30
CA VAL A 264 -13.42 -1.82 11.77
C VAL A 264 -14.00 -1.71 13.18
N LYS A 265 -15.14 -2.35 13.47
CA LYS A 265 -15.71 -2.42 14.83
C LYS A 265 -14.78 -3.11 15.83
N LEU A 266 -14.15 -4.23 15.45
CA LEU A 266 -13.15 -4.91 16.29
C LEU A 266 -11.95 -4.01 16.60
N MET A 267 -11.56 -3.16 15.64
CA MET A 267 -10.50 -2.17 15.80
C MET A 267 -10.99 -0.88 16.52
N ASN A 268 -12.16 -0.92 17.18
CA ASN A 268 -12.81 0.19 17.88
C ASN A 268 -13.13 1.40 16.99
N GLY A 269 -13.32 1.14 15.71
CA GLY A 269 -13.60 2.11 14.67
C GLY A 269 -15.05 2.14 14.21
N GLU A 270 -15.29 2.95 13.19
CA GLU A 270 -16.57 3.06 12.49
C GLU A 270 -16.33 3.10 10.97
N ILE A 271 -17.29 2.64 10.17
CA ILE A 271 -17.27 2.75 8.71
C ILE A 271 -18.59 3.35 8.22
N THR A 272 -18.50 4.31 7.31
CA THR A 272 -19.62 5.01 6.71
C THR A 272 -19.52 4.94 5.19
N VAL A 273 -20.63 5.21 4.51
CA VAL A 273 -20.71 5.29 3.06
C VAL A 273 -21.59 6.47 2.67
N THR A 274 -21.16 7.23 1.67
CA THR A 274 -21.95 8.26 1.00
C THR A 274 -21.95 7.95 -0.48
N SER A 275 -23.11 7.86 -1.12
CA SER A 275 -23.17 7.52 -2.54
C SER A 275 -24.35 8.14 -3.26
N ASN A 276 -24.12 8.52 -4.52
CA ASN A 276 -25.14 9.02 -5.42
C ASN A 276 -25.11 8.22 -6.73
N VAL A 277 -26.28 7.77 -7.19
CA VAL A 277 -26.41 6.97 -8.41
C VAL A 277 -25.91 7.79 -9.62
N GLY A 278 -25.01 7.18 -10.40
CA GLY A 278 -24.39 7.80 -11.57
C GLY A 278 -23.24 8.76 -11.27
N VAL A 279 -22.96 9.05 -9.99
CA VAL A 279 -21.86 9.93 -9.56
C VAL A 279 -20.73 9.11 -8.94
N GLY A 280 -21.06 8.10 -8.13
CA GLY A 280 -20.09 7.24 -7.48
C GLY A 280 -20.36 7.02 -5.99
N SER A 281 -19.39 6.44 -5.30
CA SER A 281 -19.48 6.09 -3.89
C SER A 281 -18.20 6.47 -3.14
N VAL A 282 -18.35 6.86 -1.88
CA VAL A 282 -17.22 7.04 -0.97
C VAL A 282 -17.46 6.27 0.31
N PHE A 283 -16.54 5.35 0.59
CA PHE A 283 -16.49 4.60 1.83
C PHE A 283 -15.42 5.22 2.73
N GLU A 284 -15.78 5.59 3.95
CA GLU A 284 -14.84 6.16 4.92
C GLU A 284 -14.82 5.31 6.18
N PHE A 285 -13.64 4.96 6.67
CA PHE A 285 -13.51 4.27 7.94
C PHE A 285 -12.54 4.99 8.89
N PHE A 286 -12.87 4.90 10.17
CA PHE A 286 -12.26 5.64 11.27
C PHE A 286 -11.57 4.63 12.19
N LEU A 287 -10.26 4.72 12.36
CA LEU A 287 -9.50 3.82 13.23
C LEU A 287 -8.76 4.61 14.31
N PRO A 288 -9.11 4.41 15.60
CA PRO A 288 -8.26 4.86 16.69
C PRO A 288 -6.94 4.10 16.66
N VAL A 289 -5.84 4.85 16.64
CA VAL A 289 -4.48 4.29 16.65
C VAL A 289 -3.62 4.98 17.69
N LYS A 290 -2.51 4.33 18.05
CA LYS A 290 -1.49 4.91 18.92
C LYS A 290 -0.31 5.37 18.09
N PHE A 291 0.19 6.56 18.42
CA PHE A 291 1.46 7.04 17.86
C PHE A 291 2.60 6.13 18.31
N HIS A 292 3.54 5.85 17.40
CA HIS A 292 4.80 5.18 17.72
C HIS A 292 5.98 6.06 17.29
N ASP A 293 6.81 6.44 18.26
CA ASP A 293 8.01 7.23 18.01
C ASP A 293 9.12 6.31 17.48
N ALA A 294 9.51 6.48 16.21
CA ALA A 294 10.57 5.69 15.59
C ALA A 294 11.98 5.98 16.18
N LEU A 295 12.08 6.88 17.17
CA LEU A 295 13.33 7.31 17.80
C LEU A 295 13.79 6.44 18.99
N GLU A 296 12.98 5.50 19.49
CA GLU A 296 13.41 4.56 20.53
C GLU A 296 14.08 3.31 19.93
N GLY A 297 15.37 3.46 19.60
CA GLY A 297 16.34 2.36 19.60
C GLY A 297 16.34 1.37 18.43
N LYS A 298 15.38 1.45 17.49
CA LYS A 298 15.44 0.76 16.18
C LYS A 298 14.81 1.68 15.13
N PRO A 299 15.39 1.83 13.92
CA PRO A 299 14.72 2.57 12.86
C PRO A 299 13.54 1.73 12.36
N CYS A 300 12.39 1.85 13.02
CA CYS A 300 11.12 1.55 12.40
C CYS A 300 10.94 2.56 11.25
N CYS A 301 11.43 2.14 10.08
CA CYS A 301 11.35 2.83 8.80
C CYS A 301 12.42 3.92 8.59
N SER A 302 13.34 3.65 7.66
CA SER A 302 13.90 4.70 6.80
C SER A 302 12.76 5.60 6.31
N LYS A 303 12.99 6.91 6.14
CA LYS A 303 12.06 7.84 5.44
C LYS A 303 11.36 7.05 4.33
N PHE A 304 10.02 7.00 4.31
CA PHE A 304 9.28 6.29 3.28
C PHE A 304 8.75 7.33 2.27
N PRO A 305 8.99 7.11 0.96
CA PRO A 305 9.87 6.09 0.40
C PRO A 305 11.32 6.34 0.83
N ALA A 306 12.16 5.30 0.87
CA ALA A 306 13.60 5.47 1.06
C ALA A 306 14.15 6.13 -0.21
N GLY A 307 13.91 7.44 -0.33
CA GLY A 307 14.23 8.24 -1.48
C GLY A 307 15.74 8.34 -1.67
N ASP A 308 16.16 8.41 -2.92
CA ASP A 308 17.54 8.71 -3.24
C ASP A 308 17.88 10.10 -2.70
N LYS A 309 18.86 10.21 -1.80
CA LYS A 309 19.24 11.49 -1.16
C LYS A 309 19.60 12.57 -2.18
N ARG A 310 19.95 12.20 -3.41
CA ARG A 310 20.24 13.13 -4.51
C ARG A 310 19.01 13.90 -5.00
N LEU A 311 17.80 13.43 -4.69
CA LEU A 311 16.55 14.13 -5.00
C LEU A 311 16.18 15.18 -3.93
N SER A 312 16.73 15.06 -2.73
CA SER A 312 16.45 15.96 -1.61
C SER A 312 16.86 17.38 -1.95
N GLY A 313 15.94 18.32 -1.74
CA GLY A 313 16.12 19.74 -2.01
C GLY A 313 16.00 20.15 -3.47
N MET A 314 15.59 19.25 -4.38
CA MET A 314 15.26 19.65 -5.75
C MET A 314 14.02 20.56 -5.77
N HIS A 315 13.97 21.49 -6.71
CA HIS A 315 12.85 22.36 -7.00
C HIS A 315 12.26 22.02 -8.37
N VAL A 316 10.99 21.65 -8.39
CA VAL A 316 10.27 21.32 -9.62
C VAL A 316 8.99 22.14 -9.72
N VAL A 317 8.57 22.40 -10.95
CA VAL A 317 7.25 23.00 -11.24
C VAL A 317 6.31 21.88 -11.65
N LEU A 318 5.12 21.82 -11.06
CA LEU A 318 4.06 20.90 -11.46
C LEU A 318 2.92 21.69 -12.11
N VAL A 319 2.61 21.35 -13.36
CA VAL A 319 1.56 21.98 -14.17
C VAL A 319 0.37 21.04 -14.30
N ASP A 320 -0.77 21.44 -13.76
CA ASP A 320 -2.01 20.66 -13.79
C ASP A 320 -3.20 21.56 -13.42
N ASN A 321 -4.28 21.55 -14.21
CA ASN A 321 -5.47 22.36 -13.93
C ASN A 321 -6.41 21.76 -12.86
N ASN A 322 -6.14 20.55 -12.37
CA ASN A 322 -6.89 19.93 -11.29
C ASN A 322 -6.14 20.07 -9.96
N LEU A 323 -6.67 20.89 -9.05
CA LEU A 323 -6.03 21.22 -7.78
C LEU A 323 -5.82 20.01 -6.86
N VAL A 324 -6.70 19.01 -6.90
CA VAL A 324 -6.58 17.80 -6.08
C VAL A 324 -5.54 16.86 -6.67
N ARG A 325 -5.44 16.76 -8.00
CA ARG A 325 -4.41 15.97 -8.68
C ARG A 325 -3.02 16.62 -8.55
N GLN A 326 -2.95 17.96 -8.53
CA GLN A 326 -1.77 18.69 -8.10
C GLN A 326 -1.34 18.26 -6.70
N GLU A 327 -2.27 18.27 -5.74
CA GLU A 327 -1.98 17.91 -4.34
C GLU A 327 -1.53 16.45 -4.20
N VAL A 328 -2.16 15.52 -4.92
CA VAL A 328 -1.75 14.12 -5.01
C VAL A 328 -0.30 14.02 -5.50
N THR A 329 0.01 14.60 -6.66
CA THR A 329 1.34 14.49 -7.26
C THR A 329 2.39 15.20 -6.41
N ALA A 330 2.05 16.35 -5.83
CA ALA A 330 2.90 17.07 -4.89
C ALA A 330 3.22 16.22 -3.66
N ASN A 331 2.27 15.46 -3.13
CA ASN A 331 2.50 14.56 -2.00
C ASN A 331 3.56 13.49 -2.31
N TYR A 332 3.54 12.89 -3.51
CA TYR A 332 4.58 11.95 -3.95
C TYR A 332 5.97 12.60 -4.04
N LEU A 333 6.05 13.81 -4.59
CA LEU A 333 7.31 14.56 -4.74
C LEU A 333 7.86 15.00 -3.38
N GLN A 334 7.01 15.52 -2.50
CA GLN A 334 7.40 15.93 -1.14
C GLN A 334 7.88 14.73 -0.30
N CYS A 335 7.30 13.54 -0.50
CA CYS A 335 7.81 12.32 0.13
C CYS A 335 9.22 11.94 -0.35
N LEU A 336 9.65 12.41 -1.53
CA LEU A 336 11.03 12.34 -2.03
C LEU A 336 11.90 13.53 -1.59
N ASP A 337 11.40 14.39 -0.71
CA ASP A 337 12.07 15.60 -0.20
C ASP A 337 12.34 16.65 -1.30
N ILE A 338 11.42 16.72 -2.28
CA ILE A 338 11.44 17.67 -3.41
C ILE A 338 10.48 18.83 -3.11
N TYR A 339 10.95 20.06 -3.33
CA TYR A 339 10.14 21.28 -3.34
C TYR A 339 9.37 21.41 -4.64
N VAL A 340 8.06 21.69 -4.52
CA VAL A 340 7.15 21.76 -5.67
C VAL A 340 6.46 23.11 -5.70
N ASP A 341 6.64 23.84 -6.79
CA ASP A 341 5.80 25.00 -7.12
C ASP A 341 4.64 24.53 -8.02
N LEU A 342 3.40 24.89 -7.67
CA LEU A 342 2.18 24.42 -8.32
C LEU A 342 1.60 25.51 -9.22
N VAL A 343 1.23 25.15 -10.45
CA VAL A 343 0.66 26.05 -11.45
C VAL A 343 -0.41 25.34 -12.27
N GLU A 344 -1.45 26.06 -12.69
CA GLU A 344 -2.64 25.46 -13.34
C GLU A 344 -2.57 25.49 -14.86
N ASP A 345 -1.75 26.39 -15.42
CA ASP A 345 -1.74 26.70 -16.83
C ASP A 345 -0.35 27.16 -17.33
N MET A 346 -0.24 27.32 -18.64
CA MET A 346 0.99 27.74 -19.31
C MET A 346 1.43 29.15 -18.90
N GLU A 347 0.52 30.11 -18.79
CA GLU A 347 0.85 31.51 -18.51
C GLU A 347 1.47 31.65 -17.12
N SER A 348 0.81 31.07 -16.11
CA SER A 348 1.29 30.95 -14.73
C SER A 348 2.64 30.24 -14.66
N THR A 349 2.85 29.21 -15.49
CA THR A 349 4.14 28.50 -15.57
C THR A 349 5.25 29.44 -16.06
N LEU A 350 5.02 30.17 -17.15
CA LEU A 350 6.01 31.06 -17.74
C LEU A 350 6.35 32.25 -16.83
N GLU A 351 5.36 32.78 -16.10
CA GLU A 351 5.59 33.81 -15.08
C GLU A 351 6.51 33.30 -13.97
N LEU A 352 6.24 32.11 -13.44
CA LEU A 352 7.06 31.49 -12.40
C LEU A 352 8.50 31.23 -12.87
N LEU A 353 8.70 30.76 -14.11
CA LEU A 353 10.03 30.58 -14.69
C LEU A 353 10.82 31.90 -14.73
N ARG A 354 10.17 33.01 -15.08
CA ARG A 354 10.81 34.34 -15.08
C ARG A 354 11.23 34.79 -13.68
N ILE A 355 10.44 34.44 -12.66
CA ILE A 355 10.71 34.80 -11.25
C ILE A 355 11.82 33.92 -10.66
N LYS A 356 11.73 32.60 -10.80
CA LYS A 356 12.62 31.62 -10.14
C LYS A 356 13.98 31.48 -10.83
N GLY A 357 14.08 31.84 -12.11
CA GLY A 357 15.31 31.71 -12.89
C GLY A 357 15.80 30.26 -12.93
N THR A 358 17.12 30.06 -13.00
CA THR A 358 17.76 28.73 -13.18
C THR A 358 17.80 27.85 -11.93
N SER A 359 17.03 28.19 -10.88
CA SER A 359 16.97 27.40 -9.64
C SER A 359 16.16 26.11 -9.79
N LEU A 360 15.37 26.00 -10.86
CA LEU A 360 14.50 24.87 -11.16
C LEU A 360 15.24 23.75 -11.87
N GLN A 361 14.94 22.51 -11.48
CA GLN A 361 15.55 21.31 -12.07
C GLN A 361 14.63 20.61 -13.07
N ALA A 362 13.30 20.70 -12.95
CA ALA A 362 12.38 20.05 -13.88
C ALA A 362 11.00 20.72 -13.93
N ILE A 363 10.28 20.52 -15.03
CA ILE A 363 8.85 20.79 -15.16
C ILE A 363 8.13 19.45 -15.31
N LEU A 364 7.13 19.18 -14.47
CA LEU A 364 6.23 18.05 -14.59
C LEU A 364 4.88 18.56 -15.09
N VAL A 365 4.33 17.91 -16.11
CA VAL A 365 3.07 18.31 -16.72
C VAL A 365 2.11 17.13 -16.64
N ASP A 366 0.97 17.34 -15.99
CA ASP A 366 -0.12 16.37 -16.02
C ASP A 366 -0.83 16.43 -17.36
N LEU A 367 -0.69 15.37 -18.16
CA LEU A 367 -1.18 15.35 -19.54
C LEU A 367 -2.70 15.19 -19.62
N GLU A 368 -3.35 14.77 -18.53
CA GLU A 368 -4.81 14.75 -18.43
C GLU A 368 -5.40 16.12 -18.04
N GLY A 369 -4.56 17.08 -17.62
CA GLY A 369 -4.99 18.43 -17.25
C GLY A 369 -4.92 19.45 -18.37
N LEU A 370 -4.11 19.22 -19.41
CA LEU A 370 -3.83 20.22 -20.43
C LEU A 370 -4.09 19.67 -21.83
N SER A 371 -4.46 20.56 -22.75
CA SER A 371 -4.58 20.19 -24.17
C SER A 371 -3.20 19.92 -24.77
N LEU A 372 -3.12 19.02 -25.76
CA LEU A 372 -1.87 18.74 -26.50
C LEU A 372 -1.26 20.02 -27.09
N ALA A 373 -2.09 20.95 -27.58
CA ALA A 373 -1.64 22.24 -28.10
C ALA A 373 -0.98 23.08 -27.00
N SER A 374 -1.60 23.19 -25.83
CA SER A 374 -1.05 23.93 -24.69
C SER A 374 0.29 23.35 -24.21
N ILE A 375 0.43 22.02 -24.23
CA ILE A 375 1.67 21.34 -23.86
C ILE A 375 2.77 21.59 -24.90
N ALA A 376 2.43 21.53 -26.19
CA ALA A 376 3.35 21.85 -27.28
C ALA A 376 3.82 23.31 -27.24
N ASP A 377 2.91 24.25 -26.97
CA ASP A 377 3.22 25.67 -26.85
C ASP A 377 4.10 25.95 -25.62
N LEU A 378 3.80 25.33 -24.48
CA LEU A 378 4.60 25.43 -23.26
C LEU A 378 6.03 24.93 -23.53
N THR A 379 6.17 23.73 -24.08
CA THR A 379 7.48 23.11 -24.35
C THR A 379 8.28 23.91 -25.37
N SER A 380 7.68 24.30 -26.50
CA SER A 380 8.31 25.17 -27.50
C SER A 380 8.80 26.49 -26.90
N THR A 381 7.96 27.13 -26.08
CA THR A 381 8.31 28.41 -25.42
C THR A 381 9.47 28.25 -24.45
N VAL A 382 9.46 27.21 -23.60
CA VAL A 382 10.55 26.89 -22.67
C VAL A 382 11.86 26.62 -23.42
N ARG A 383 11.82 25.91 -24.56
CA ARG A 383 13.01 25.62 -25.38
C ARG A 383 13.61 26.87 -26.04
N ASN A 384 12.78 27.87 -26.33
CA ASN A 384 13.21 29.16 -26.90
C ASN A 384 13.78 30.13 -25.85
N MET A 385 13.60 29.84 -24.55
CA MET A 385 14.23 30.63 -23.48
C MET A 385 15.68 30.18 -23.26
N PRO A 386 16.69 31.05 -23.42
CA PRO A 386 18.11 30.66 -23.31
C PRO A 386 18.47 29.97 -21.99
N SER A 387 17.90 30.44 -20.87
CA SER A 387 18.16 29.90 -19.53
C SER A 387 17.49 28.56 -19.23
N PHE A 388 16.50 28.14 -20.04
CA PHE A 388 15.68 26.95 -19.79
C PHE A 388 15.71 25.93 -20.93
N LYS A 389 16.50 26.18 -21.98
CA LYS A 389 16.61 25.30 -23.14
C LYS A 389 16.92 23.85 -22.78
N ALA A 390 17.71 23.62 -21.72
CA ALA A 390 18.08 22.29 -21.23
C ALA A 390 17.19 21.77 -20.08
N LEU A 391 16.22 22.55 -19.59
CA LEU A 391 15.36 22.16 -18.48
C LEU A 391 14.48 20.96 -18.91
N PRO A 392 14.54 19.80 -18.25
CA PRO A 392 13.74 18.65 -18.64
C PRO A 392 12.25 18.90 -18.34
N VAL A 393 11.42 18.48 -19.30
CA VAL A 393 9.96 18.47 -19.17
C VAL A 393 9.50 17.01 -19.12
N LEU A 394 8.79 16.64 -18.07
CA LEU A 394 8.30 15.29 -17.81
C LEU A 394 6.77 15.30 -17.96
N GLY A 395 6.22 14.39 -18.77
CA GLY A 395 4.78 14.17 -18.85
C GLY A 395 4.32 13.11 -17.86
N LEU A 396 3.22 13.35 -17.14
CA LEU A 396 2.53 12.36 -16.33
C LEU A 396 1.28 11.91 -17.10
N SER A 397 1.10 10.61 -17.31
CA SER A 397 -0.09 10.12 -18.01
C SER A 397 -0.59 8.76 -17.57
N LEU A 398 -1.90 8.58 -17.63
CA LEU A 398 -2.60 7.32 -17.44
C LEU A 398 -2.37 6.34 -18.59
N ALA A 399 -2.62 6.77 -19.83
CA ALA A 399 -2.41 5.97 -21.02
C ALA A 399 -2.28 6.86 -22.25
N LEU A 400 -1.19 6.68 -23.01
CA LEU A 400 -0.94 7.40 -24.25
C LEU A 400 -0.88 6.43 -25.44
N PRO A 401 -1.62 6.70 -26.53
CA PRO A 401 -1.36 6.06 -27.81
C PRO A 401 0.08 6.33 -28.28
N PRO A 402 0.77 5.37 -28.91
CA PRO A 402 2.16 5.53 -29.33
C PRO A 402 2.41 6.74 -30.24
N LEU A 403 1.42 7.09 -31.08
CA LEU A 403 1.51 8.26 -31.97
C LEU A 403 1.55 9.57 -31.17
N ILE A 404 0.65 9.73 -30.20
CA ILE A 404 0.57 10.92 -29.36
C ILE A 404 1.80 11.01 -28.44
N GLU A 405 2.27 9.89 -27.91
CA GLU A 405 3.52 9.86 -27.14
C GLU A 405 4.71 10.37 -27.98
N LYS A 406 4.79 9.96 -29.24
CA LYS A 406 5.82 10.45 -30.16
C LYS A 406 5.69 11.95 -30.42
N GLU A 407 4.48 12.44 -30.71
CA GLU A 407 4.24 13.87 -30.93
C GLU A 407 4.66 14.73 -29.72
N LEU A 408 4.34 14.28 -28.49
CA LEU A 408 4.75 14.97 -27.27
C LEU A 408 6.28 14.95 -27.08
N ARG A 409 6.95 13.85 -27.42
CA ARG A 409 8.41 13.76 -27.38
C ARG A 409 9.06 14.70 -28.40
N ASP A 410 8.53 14.74 -29.61
CA ASP A 410 8.98 15.62 -30.69
C ASP A 410 8.75 17.11 -30.33
N ALA A 411 7.68 17.42 -29.58
CA ALA A 411 7.41 18.75 -29.04
C ALA A 411 8.34 19.17 -27.89
N GLY A 412 9.03 18.21 -27.25
CA GLY A 412 10.04 18.48 -26.23
C GLY A 412 9.73 17.97 -24.82
N VAL A 413 8.69 17.15 -24.65
CA VAL A 413 8.47 16.35 -23.44
C VAL A 413 9.51 15.24 -23.40
N SER A 414 10.54 15.43 -22.59
CA SER A 414 11.76 14.61 -22.60
C SER A 414 11.55 13.22 -21.99
N TYR A 415 10.69 13.13 -20.98
CA TYR A 415 10.44 11.88 -20.26
C TYR A 415 8.95 11.70 -19.96
N MET A 416 8.55 10.45 -19.70
CA MET A 416 7.15 10.09 -19.44
C MET A 416 7.07 9.23 -18.18
N VAL A 417 6.14 9.55 -17.28
CA VAL A 417 5.81 8.77 -16.09
C VAL A 417 4.38 8.26 -16.22
N LYS A 418 4.22 6.94 -16.11
CA LYS A 418 2.91 6.30 -16.19
C LYS A 418 2.19 6.35 -14.84
N LYS A 419 0.88 6.58 -14.85
CA LYS A 419 0.00 6.44 -13.69
C LYS A 419 -0.55 5.00 -13.61
N PRO A 420 -0.86 4.46 -12.41
CA PRO A 420 -0.79 5.10 -11.10
C PRO A 420 0.65 5.45 -10.70
N LEU A 421 0.84 6.62 -10.07
CA LEU A 421 2.18 7.08 -9.69
C LEU A 421 2.79 6.15 -8.65
N ARG A 422 4.10 5.93 -8.79
CA ARG A 422 4.92 5.21 -7.81
C ARG A 422 6.11 6.06 -7.44
N HIS A 423 6.41 6.11 -6.15
CA HIS A 423 7.59 6.82 -5.64
C HIS A 423 8.88 6.35 -6.35
N SER A 424 9.03 5.05 -6.60
CA SER A 424 10.19 4.48 -7.28
C SER A 424 10.28 4.91 -8.75
N SER A 425 9.18 4.80 -9.50
CA SER A 425 9.11 5.17 -10.91
C SER A 425 9.37 6.67 -11.10
N LEU A 426 8.74 7.49 -10.26
CA LEU A 426 8.93 8.93 -10.26
C LEU A 426 10.39 9.29 -9.94
N ALA A 427 10.97 8.71 -8.89
CA ALA A 427 12.37 8.91 -8.52
C ALA A 427 13.35 8.50 -9.63
N CYS A 428 13.14 7.36 -10.28
CA CYS A 428 13.99 6.91 -11.38
C CYS A 428 13.95 7.89 -12.55
N VAL A 429 12.76 8.29 -13.01
CA VAL A 429 12.63 9.20 -14.15
C VAL A 429 13.20 10.58 -13.84
N LEU A 430 13.04 11.08 -12.60
CA LEU A 430 13.66 12.33 -12.18
C LEU A 430 15.19 12.25 -12.14
N LEU A 431 15.76 11.16 -11.61
CA LEU A 431 17.21 10.97 -11.62
C LEU A 431 17.75 10.87 -13.06
N GLU A 432 17.07 10.13 -13.93
CA GLU A 432 17.42 10.03 -15.36
C GLU A 432 17.36 11.40 -16.04
N ALA A 433 16.32 12.20 -15.75
CA ALA A 433 16.20 13.56 -16.25
C ALA A 433 17.34 14.49 -15.81
N MET A 434 17.95 14.21 -14.66
CA MET A 434 19.12 14.92 -14.14
C MET A 434 20.46 14.35 -14.66
N ASN A 435 20.44 13.40 -15.61
CA ASN A 435 21.61 12.63 -16.03
C ASN A 435 22.30 11.88 -14.89
N LEU A 436 21.55 11.54 -13.83
CA LEU A 436 22.02 10.75 -12.71
C LEU A 436 21.60 9.30 -12.91
N THR A 437 22.52 8.37 -12.71
CA THR A 437 22.17 6.94 -12.74
C THR A 437 21.36 6.59 -11.51
N PRO A 438 20.14 6.03 -11.65
CA PRO A 438 19.36 5.56 -10.51
C PRO A 438 20.14 4.45 -9.79
N THR A 439 20.12 4.43 -8.45
CA THR A 439 20.79 3.37 -7.70
C THR A 439 20.16 2.00 -8.02
N PRO A 440 20.89 0.89 -7.83
CA PRO A 440 20.30 -0.45 -7.99
C PRO A 440 19.03 -0.65 -7.15
N ALA A 441 18.93 -0.02 -5.97
CA ALA A 441 17.72 -0.03 -5.14
C ALA A 441 16.54 0.68 -5.82
N THR A 442 16.77 1.87 -6.41
CA THR A 442 15.76 2.61 -7.16
C THR A 442 15.35 1.85 -8.43
N LYS A 443 16.29 1.22 -9.15
CA LYS A 443 15.99 0.41 -10.35
C LYS A 443 15.22 -0.87 -10.04
N ARG A 444 15.56 -1.58 -8.95
CA ARG A 444 14.84 -2.77 -8.48
C ARG A 444 13.39 -2.46 -8.10
N ALA A 445 13.11 -1.26 -7.57
CA ALA A 445 11.76 -0.83 -7.23
C ALA A 445 10.90 -0.39 -8.45
N VAL A 446 11.49 -0.21 -9.63
CA VAL A 446 10.80 0.14 -10.91
C VAL A 446 10.62 -1.08 -11.82
N LYS A 447 11.50 -2.08 -11.68
CA LYS A 447 11.34 -3.40 -12.29
C LYS A 447 11.46 -4.44 -11.20
N VAL A 448 10.36 -4.73 -10.52
CA VAL A 448 10.23 -6.02 -9.84
C VAL A 448 9.90 -7.05 -10.91
N ASP A 449 10.91 -7.40 -11.71
CA ASP A 449 10.94 -8.74 -12.28
C ASP A 449 11.32 -9.66 -11.12
N ASP A 450 10.28 -10.10 -10.40
CA ASP A 450 10.32 -11.05 -9.29
C ASP A 450 11.25 -12.24 -9.59
N SER A 451 11.45 -12.57 -10.87
CA SER A 451 12.20 -13.74 -11.32
C SER A 451 13.69 -13.78 -10.93
N LYS A 452 14.27 -12.67 -10.45
CA LYS A 452 15.70 -12.61 -10.07
C LYS A 452 16.00 -12.23 -8.62
N LEU A 453 14.98 -12.12 -7.76
CA LEU A 453 15.13 -11.67 -6.37
C LEU A 453 16.11 -12.54 -5.55
N LEU A 454 16.21 -13.84 -5.88
CA LEU A 454 16.99 -14.84 -5.16
C LEU A 454 18.13 -15.45 -5.99
N SER A 455 18.58 -14.75 -7.02
CA SER A 455 19.73 -15.20 -7.82
C SER A 455 20.90 -15.59 -6.91
N ASP A 456 21.46 -16.78 -7.14
CA ASP A 456 22.59 -17.40 -6.42
C ASP A 456 22.34 -17.79 -4.95
N LYS A 457 21.10 -17.68 -4.44
CA LYS A 457 20.76 -18.02 -3.05
C LYS A 457 20.35 -19.47 -2.89
N ARG A 458 20.97 -20.16 -1.93
CA ARG A 458 20.72 -21.58 -1.65
C ARG A 458 19.74 -21.74 -0.51
N ILE A 459 18.55 -22.27 -0.81
CA ILE A 459 17.46 -22.40 0.15
C ILE A 459 17.12 -23.88 0.35
N LEU A 460 17.00 -24.30 1.60
CA LEU A 460 16.54 -25.65 1.97
C LEU A 460 15.05 -25.59 2.34
N VAL A 461 14.22 -26.37 1.65
CA VAL A 461 12.79 -26.54 1.96
C VAL A 461 12.58 -27.86 2.68
N VAL A 462 11.98 -27.81 3.88
CA VAL A 462 11.69 -28.97 4.71
C VAL A 462 10.19 -29.05 4.93
N ASP A 463 9.55 -30.11 4.43
CA ASP A 463 8.12 -30.39 4.64
C ASP A 463 7.92 -31.91 4.41
N ASP A 464 7.13 -32.58 5.23
CA ASP A 464 6.89 -34.03 5.12
C ASP A 464 6.00 -34.39 3.92
N ASN A 465 5.19 -33.44 3.46
CA ASN A 465 4.30 -33.60 2.34
C ASN A 465 4.99 -33.24 1.01
N MET A 466 5.10 -34.24 0.11
CA MET A 466 5.72 -34.10 -1.21
C MET A 466 5.13 -32.97 -2.05
N VAL A 467 3.82 -32.73 -1.94
CA VAL A 467 3.14 -31.65 -2.66
C VAL A 467 3.64 -30.30 -2.17
N ASN A 468 3.63 -30.06 -0.86
CA ASN A 468 4.03 -28.78 -0.29
C ASN A 468 5.49 -28.47 -0.61
N ARG A 469 6.37 -29.50 -0.50
CA ARG A 469 7.78 -29.38 -0.94
C ARG A 469 7.88 -28.93 -2.38
N ARG A 470 7.13 -29.56 -3.30
CA ARG A 470 7.15 -29.25 -4.73
C ARG A 470 6.68 -27.82 -5.00
N VAL A 471 5.61 -27.40 -4.34
CA VAL A 471 5.03 -26.04 -4.48
C VAL A 471 6.00 -24.98 -3.97
N ALA A 472 6.50 -25.13 -2.75
CA ALA A 472 7.48 -24.21 -2.16
C ALA A 472 8.76 -24.15 -3.00
N THR A 473 9.25 -25.31 -3.46
CA THR A 473 10.42 -25.40 -4.35
C THR A 473 10.20 -24.65 -5.65
N SER A 474 9.07 -24.86 -6.33
CA SER A 474 8.78 -24.19 -7.60
C SER A 474 8.58 -22.68 -7.43
N MET A 475 7.93 -22.24 -6.35
CA MET A 475 7.82 -20.81 -6.05
C MET A 475 9.21 -20.19 -5.87
N LEU A 476 10.05 -20.74 -4.99
CA LEU A 476 11.39 -20.22 -4.73
C LEU A 476 12.31 -20.27 -5.96
N LYS A 477 12.23 -21.32 -6.78
CA LYS A 477 12.96 -21.40 -8.07
C LYS A 477 12.49 -20.35 -9.06
N LYS A 478 11.19 -20.04 -9.10
CA LYS A 478 10.65 -18.96 -9.93
C LYS A 478 11.26 -17.61 -9.57
N TYR A 479 11.62 -17.40 -8.29
CA TYR A 479 12.32 -16.21 -7.79
C TYR A 479 13.85 -16.25 -8.01
N GLY A 480 14.39 -17.30 -8.64
CA GLY A 480 15.81 -17.43 -8.99
C GLY A 480 16.68 -18.18 -7.98
N ALA A 481 16.09 -18.77 -6.91
CA ALA A 481 16.85 -19.51 -5.90
C ALA A 481 17.32 -20.88 -6.38
N ILE A 482 18.46 -21.32 -5.84
CA ILE A 482 18.94 -22.69 -5.90
C ILE A 482 18.30 -23.45 -4.73
N VAL A 483 17.27 -24.24 -5.01
CA VAL A 483 16.47 -24.89 -3.96
C VAL A 483 16.78 -26.38 -3.85
N SER A 484 17.08 -26.83 -2.63
CA SER A 484 17.10 -28.23 -2.23
C SER A 484 15.91 -28.52 -1.31
N SER A 485 15.42 -29.77 -1.29
CA SER A 485 14.31 -30.14 -0.40
C SER A 485 14.51 -31.51 0.25
N VAL A 486 14.04 -31.64 1.49
CA VAL A 486 14.13 -32.83 2.34
C VAL A 486 12.79 -33.10 3.02
N ASN A 487 12.54 -34.33 3.47
CA ASN A 487 11.20 -34.81 3.84
C ASN A 487 10.89 -34.74 5.34
N GLY A 488 11.78 -34.21 6.17
CA GLY A 488 11.54 -34.19 7.62
C GLY A 488 12.65 -33.52 8.41
N GLY A 489 12.41 -33.31 9.71
CA GLY A 489 13.33 -32.61 10.60
C GLY A 489 14.69 -33.29 10.73
N ALA A 490 14.73 -34.63 10.77
CA ALA A 490 15.98 -35.40 10.87
C ALA A 490 16.89 -35.17 9.65
N GLU A 491 16.34 -35.32 8.45
CA GLU A 491 17.05 -35.07 7.19
C GLU A 491 17.52 -33.61 7.09
N ALA A 492 16.75 -32.66 7.62
CA ALA A 492 17.15 -31.25 7.65
C ALA A 492 18.36 -31.01 8.56
N VAL A 493 18.39 -31.63 9.75
CA VAL A 493 19.54 -31.57 10.65
C VAL A 493 20.77 -32.16 9.97
N ASP A 494 20.64 -33.31 9.31
CA ASP A 494 21.75 -33.97 8.61
C ASP A 494 22.25 -33.14 7.42
N ALA A 495 21.34 -32.55 6.64
CA ALA A 495 21.67 -31.67 5.52
C ALA A 495 22.45 -30.44 5.99
N VAL A 496 22.13 -29.88 7.15
CA VAL A 496 22.89 -28.78 7.74
C VAL A 496 24.24 -29.27 8.24
N LYS A 497 24.30 -30.35 9.03
CA LYS A 497 25.55 -30.81 9.66
C LYS A 497 26.60 -31.31 8.68
N ASN A 498 26.18 -31.97 7.60
CA ASN A 498 27.05 -32.64 6.65
C ASN A 498 27.32 -31.83 5.38
N ARG A 499 26.87 -30.57 5.30
CA ARG A 499 27.09 -29.71 4.15
C ARG A 499 28.58 -29.44 3.93
N LYS A 500 29.00 -29.39 2.68
CA LYS A 500 30.36 -28.94 2.33
C LYS A 500 30.48 -27.43 2.48
N GLU A 501 31.72 -26.94 2.60
CA GLU A 501 32.00 -25.52 2.82
C GLU A 501 31.59 -24.63 1.63
N ASP A 502 31.59 -25.19 0.41
CA ASP A 502 31.08 -24.59 -0.83
C ASP A 502 29.55 -24.72 -1.02
N GLU A 503 28.88 -25.44 -0.12
CA GLU A 503 27.43 -25.65 -0.08
C GLU A 503 26.77 -24.80 1.02
N LYS A 504 27.20 -23.54 1.13
CA LYS A 504 26.61 -22.60 2.08
C LYS A 504 25.11 -22.42 1.80
N LEU A 505 24.28 -22.69 2.79
CA LEU A 505 22.86 -22.38 2.79
C LEU A 505 22.65 -20.93 3.24
N ASP A 506 21.70 -20.23 2.61
CA ASP A 506 21.31 -18.86 2.95
C ASP A 506 20.05 -18.83 3.83
N LEU A 507 19.17 -19.83 3.70
CA LEU A 507 17.88 -19.88 4.39
C LEU A 507 17.35 -21.31 4.47
N ILE A 508 16.66 -21.64 5.58
CA ILE A 508 15.81 -22.82 5.70
C ILE A 508 14.35 -22.39 5.84
N VAL A 509 13.49 -22.98 5.00
CA VAL A 509 12.03 -22.87 5.11
C VAL A 509 11.54 -24.19 5.70
N MET A 510 11.09 -24.17 6.94
CA MET A 510 10.90 -25.34 7.80
C MET A 510 9.43 -25.52 8.18
N ASP A 511 8.81 -26.62 7.78
CA ASP A 511 7.53 -27.03 8.35
C ASP A 511 7.66 -27.32 9.85
N ILE A 512 6.66 -26.90 10.63
CA ILE A 512 6.64 -27.21 12.05
C ILE A 512 6.12 -28.63 12.27
N GLN A 513 5.03 -29.02 11.62
CA GLN A 513 4.35 -30.27 11.91
C GLN A 513 4.88 -31.38 11.01
N MET A 514 5.88 -32.10 11.51
CA MET A 514 6.48 -33.23 10.80
C MET A 514 6.52 -34.48 11.70
N PRO A 515 6.36 -35.70 11.14
CA PRO A 515 6.52 -36.95 11.88
C PRO A 515 7.94 -37.13 12.43
N GLU A 516 8.05 -37.88 13.53
CA GLU A 516 9.30 -38.25 14.22
C GLU A 516 10.09 -37.09 14.84
N MET A 517 10.42 -36.07 14.04
CA MET A 517 11.09 -34.85 14.48
C MET A 517 10.37 -33.64 13.88
N ASP A 518 9.72 -32.89 14.77
CA ASP A 518 9.05 -31.64 14.42
C ASP A 518 10.05 -30.52 14.11
N GLY A 519 9.56 -29.42 13.51
CA GLY A 519 10.39 -28.28 13.14
C GLY A 519 11.04 -27.59 14.35
N TRP A 520 10.42 -27.65 15.53
CA TRP A 520 10.95 -27.07 16.76
C TRP A 520 12.21 -27.79 17.21
N GLU A 521 12.13 -29.11 17.32
CA GLU A 521 13.22 -29.97 17.73
C GLU A 521 14.35 -29.95 16.69
N ALA A 522 14.01 -29.98 15.40
CA ALA A 522 14.99 -29.81 14.33
C ALA A 522 15.76 -28.49 14.45
N THR A 523 15.05 -27.39 14.71
CA THR A 523 15.66 -26.06 14.91
C THR A 523 16.59 -26.06 16.12
N ARG A 524 16.14 -26.57 17.27
CA ARG A 524 16.99 -26.65 18.48
C ARG A 524 18.27 -27.44 18.23
N ARG A 525 18.19 -28.55 17.51
CA ARG A 525 19.37 -29.36 17.15
C ARG A 525 20.32 -28.62 16.21
N ILE A 526 19.79 -27.84 15.27
CA ILE A 526 20.60 -26.98 14.40
C ILE A 526 21.30 -25.90 15.23
N ARG A 527 20.59 -25.20 16.13
CA ARG A 527 21.18 -24.17 16.99
C ARG A 527 22.28 -24.69 17.92
N ASN A 528 22.07 -25.87 18.52
CA ASN A 528 23.10 -26.51 19.35
C ASN A 528 24.36 -26.82 18.52
N TRP A 529 24.18 -27.34 17.31
CA TRP A 529 25.30 -27.61 16.41
C TRP A 529 26.03 -26.32 15.98
N GLU A 530 25.32 -25.22 15.73
CA GLU A 530 25.95 -23.92 15.40
C GLU A 530 26.92 -23.46 16.50
N VAL A 531 26.57 -23.70 17.77
CA VAL A 531 27.41 -23.39 18.94
C VAL A 531 28.59 -24.36 19.06
N GLU A 532 28.33 -25.67 18.99
CA GLU A 532 29.35 -26.73 19.11
C GLU A 532 30.43 -26.62 18.03
N ASN A 533 30.01 -26.26 16.81
CA ASN A 533 30.89 -26.12 15.65
C ASN A 533 31.59 -24.74 15.59
N CYS A 534 31.25 -23.82 16.50
CA CYS A 534 31.91 -22.52 16.59
C CYS A 534 33.04 -22.54 17.62
N PHE A 535 34.29 -22.46 17.14
CA PHE A 535 35.46 -22.35 18.02
C PHE A 535 35.32 -21.22 19.05
N ILE A 536 34.84 -20.04 18.63
CA ILE A 536 34.69 -18.87 19.51
C ILE A 536 33.61 -19.12 20.59
N CYS A 537 32.41 -19.55 20.18
CA CYS A 537 31.29 -19.73 21.11
C CYS A 537 31.54 -20.89 22.08
N ARG A 538 32.11 -21.99 21.59
CA ARG A 538 32.48 -23.15 22.43
C ARG A 538 33.50 -22.78 23.51
N THR A 539 34.54 -22.00 23.14
CA THR A 539 35.61 -21.64 24.09
C THR A 539 35.15 -20.61 25.13
N LYS A 540 34.19 -19.74 24.77
CA LYS A 540 33.63 -18.72 25.64
C LYS A 540 32.34 -19.16 26.37
N ASN A 541 31.95 -20.43 26.23
CA ASN A 541 30.73 -21.02 26.81
C ASN A 541 29.46 -20.20 26.51
N ILE A 542 29.32 -19.73 25.27
CA ILE A 542 28.18 -18.93 24.82
C ILE A 542 27.09 -19.88 24.33
N SER A 543 25.88 -19.77 24.87
CA SER A 543 24.71 -20.63 24.56
C SER A 543 24.09 -20.35 23.19
N TRP A 544 24.62 -19.39 22.43
CA TRP A 544 24.09 -18.95 21.15
C TRP A 544 25.23 -18.56 20.19
N CYS A 545 25.07 -18.85 18.90
CA CYS A 545 26.11 -18.66 17.89
C CYS A 545 25.67 -17.65 16.81
N ARG A 546 26.38 -16.52 16.72
CA ARG A 546 26.25 -15.58 15.60
C ARG A 546 27.08 -15.95 14.37
N HIS A 547 28.18 -16.68 14.55
CA HIS A 547 29.18 -16.92 13.50
C HIS A 547 28.71 -17.95 12.46
N HIS A 548 27.87 -18.89 12.89
CA HIS A 548 27.31 -19.96 12.04
C HIS A 548 25.79 -19.86 11.91
N ARG A 549 25.17 -18.74 12.33
CA ARG A 549 23.73 -18.61 12.37
C ARG A 549 23.14 -18.70 10.97
N LEU A 550 22.35 -19.74 10.73
CA LEU A 550 21.57 -19.92 9.51
C LEU A 550 20.13 -19.45 9.78
N PRO A 551 19.56 -18.55 8.95
CA PRO A 551 18.15 -18.19 9.07
C PRO A 551 17.23 -19.41 8.91
N ILE A 552 16.32 -19.60 9.87
CA ILE A 552 15.29 -20.65 9.85
C ILE A 552 13.93 -19.99 9.99
N VAL A 553 13.09 -20.17 8.98
CA VAL A 553 11.74 -19.62 8.92
C VAL A 553 10.72 -20.75 9.00
N ALA A 554 9.84 -20.68 9.98
CA ALA A 554 8.78 -21.64 10.19
C ALA A 554 7.71 -21.54 9.10
N VAL A 555 7.06 -22.65 8.76
CA VAL A 555 5.87 -22.68 7.93
C VAL A 555 4.78 -23.40 8.72
N THR A 556 3.76 -22.66 9.15
CA THR A 556 2.73 -23.13 10.09
C THR A 556 1.32 -23.01 9.52
N ALA A 557 0.43 -23.94 9.87
CA ALA A 557 -1.00 -23.83 9.57
C ALA A 557 -1.74 -22.91 10.56
N ASP A 558 -1.15 -22.61 11.73
CA ASP A 558 -1.83 -21.95 12.85
C ASP A 558 -1.07 -20.71 13.35
N VAL A 559 -1.77 -19.57 13.44
CA VAL A 559 -1.22 -18.22 13.74
C VAL A 559 -1.60 -17.77 15.16
N LEU A 560 -2.00 -18.69 16.03
CA LEU A 560 -2.32 -18.37 17.42
C LEU A 560 -1.08 -17.91 18.19
N LYS A 561 -1.28 -17.09 19.23
CA LYS A 561 -0.22 -16.50 20.10
C LYS A 561 0.73 -17.51 20.77
N GLY A 562 0.39 -18.80 20.79
CA GLY A 562 1.31 -19.87 21.20
C GLY A 562 2.46 -20.04 20.21
N THR A 563 2.12 -20.32 18.94
CA THR A 563 3.08 -20.74 17.90
C THR A 563 4.23 -19.75 17.72
N HIS A 564 3.97 -18.44 17.81
CA HIS A 564 5.02 -17.43 17.73
C HIS A 564 6.02 -17.50 18.90
N THR A 565 5.50 -17.73 20.11
CA THR A 565 6.32 -17.87 21.32
C THR A 565 7.17 -19.14 21.22
N GLU A 566 6.61 -20.24 20.70
CA GLU A 566 7.37 -21.47 20.44
C GLU A 566 8.40 -21.34 19.29
N CYS A 567 8.10 -20.57 18.23
CA CYS A 567 9.07 -20.21 17.19
C CYS A 567 10.30 -19.54 17.79
N ILE A 568 10.08 -18.51 18.61
CA ILE A 568 11.19 -17.78 19.22
C ILE A 568 11.94 -18.67 20.22
N ASN A 569 11.22 -19.42 21.05
CA ASN A 569 11.84 -20.28 22.07
C ASN A 569 12.61 -21.47 21.48
N SER A 570 12.23 -21.96 20.31
CA SER A 570 13.00 -22.99 19.58
C SER A 570 14.20 -22.40 18.83
N GLY A 571 14.25 -21.08 18.68
CA GLY A 571 15.34 -20.35 18.04
C GLY A 571 15.13 -20.08 16.55
N MET A 572 13.90 -20.19 16.03
CA MET A 572 13.56 -19.77 14.67
C MET A 572 13.59 -18.25 14.53
N ASP A 573 13.82 -17.76 13.32
CA ASP A 573 14.00 -16.32 13.05
C ASP A 573 12.71 -15.64 12.55
N ASP A 574 11.77 -16.40 11.99
CA ASP A 574 10.45 -15.91 11.55
C ASP A 574 9.47 -17.06 11.28
N TYR A 575 8.25 -16.74 10.84
CA TYR A 575 7.26 -17.71 10.40
C TYR A 575 6.45 -17.25 9.17
N LEU A 576 5.89 -18.22 8.45
CA LEU A 576 4.97 -18.08 7.33
C LEU A 576 3.74 -18.93 7.56
N THR A 577 2.61 -18.50 6.99
CA THR A 577 1.35 -19.22 7.11
C THR A 577 1.14 -20.17 5.94
N LYS A 578 0.58 -21.35 6.21
CA LYS A 578 0.11 -22.30 5.17
C LYS A 578 -1.32 -21.91 4.75
N PRO A 579 -1.64 -21.95 3.44
CA PRO A 579 -0.74 -22.24 2.33
C PRO A 579 0.23 -21.09 2.05
N LEU A 580 1.47 -21.43 1.67
CA LEU A 580 2.48 -20.44 1.27
C LEU A 580 1.94 -19.53 0.17
N ASP A 581 1.75 -18.27 0.51
CA ASP A 581 1.30 -17.22 -0.40
C ASP A 581 2.49 -16.52 -1.05
N GLN A 582 2.38 -16.22 -2.34
CA GLN A 582 3.45 -15.62 -3.13
C GLN A 582 3.88 -14.26 -2.55
N LYS A 583 2.94 -13.47 -2.00
CA LYS A 583 3.24 -12.16 -1.41
C LYS A 583 3.91 -12.29 -0.05
N GLN A 584 3.46 -13.21 0.80
CA GLN A 584 4.12 -13.49 2.09
C GLN A 584 5.55 -13.99 1.89
N LEU A 585 5.74 -14.87 0.91
CA LEU A 585 7.06 -15.37 0.54
C LEU A 585 7.95 -14.23 0.04
N HIS A 586 7.47 -13.37 -0.86
CA HIS A 586 8.24 -12.20 -1.33
C HIS A 586 8.70 -11.29 -0.19
N SER A 587 7.78 -10.91 0.71
CA SER A 587 8.09 -10.04 1.87
C SER A 587 9.14 -10.66 2.80
N LEU A 588 9.05 -11.97 3.04
CA LEU A 588 10.04 -12.69 3.85
C LEU A 588 11.41 -12.73 3.17
N LEU A 589 11.44 -12.98 1.87
CA LEU A 589 12.66 -13.04 1.09
C LEU A 589 13.38 -11.68 1.02
N GLU A 590 12.65 -10.58 0.88
CA GLU A 590 13.23 -9.24 0.98
C GLU A 590 13.91 -9.01 2.33
N ARG A 591 13.34 -9.56 3.41
CA ARG A 591 13.82 -9.38 4.79
C ARG A 591 15.07 -10.21 5.12
N PHE A 592 15.11 -11.48 4.72
CA PHE A 592 16.21 -12.39 5.08
C PHE A 592 17.29 -12.55 4.01
N VAL A 593 16.96 -12.24 2.75
CA VAL A 593 17.83 -12.56 1.61
C VAL A 593 18.18 -11.32 0.77
N GLY A 594 17.34 -10.28 0.82
CA GLY A 594 17.48 -9.05 0.02
C GLY A 594 18.56 -8.06 0.47
N LYS A 595 19.26 -8.29 1.59
CA LYS A 595 20.35 -7.44 2.11
C LYS A 595 21.46 -8.24 2.78
N ASP A 596 22.69 -7.73 2.70
CA ASP A 596 23.82 -8.11 3.56
C ASP A 596 23.57 -7.68 5.02
N MET A 597 22.57 -8.29 5.68
CA MET A 597 22.26 -8.02 7.10
C MET A 597 23.26 -8.67 8.08
N PHE A 598 24.23 -9.44 7.60
CA PHE A 598 25.16 -10.17 8.46
C PHE A 598 26.40 -9.38 8.92
N ASN A 599 26.49 -8.08 8.62
CA ASN A 599 27.63 -7.24 9.03
C ASN A 599 27.27 -6.04 9.93
N SER A 600 26.09 -5.98 10.58
CA SER A 600 25.84 -4.97 11.62
C SER A 600 26.24 -5.48 13.03
N PRO A 601 26.82 -4.64 13.92
CA PRO A 601 27.23 -5.03 15.27
C PRO A 601 26.07 -5.29 16.27
N GLU A 602 24.82 -5.34 15.81
CA GLU A 602 23.63 -5.16 16.66
C GLU A 602 23.14 -6.42 17.41
N TYR A 603 23.99 -7.45 17.53
CA TYR A 603 23.77 -8.62 18.40
C TYR A 603 24.69 -8.59 19.64
N GLU A 604 24.91 -7.41 20.22
CA GLU A 604 25.70 -7.25 21.46
C GLU A 604 24.87 -7.11 22.74
N GLN A 605 23.53 -7.17 22.69
CA GLN A 605 22.69 -7.17 23.89
C GLN A 605 21.47 -8.10 23.77
N PHE A 606 21.70 -9.42 23.78
CA PHE A 606 20.75 -10.41 24.30
C PHE A 606 21.53 -11.61 24.85
#